data_AF-A0A6G3WVY7-F1
#
_entry.id   AF-A0A6G3WVY7-F1
#
_cell.length_a   1.000
_cell.length_b   1.000
_cell.length_c   1.000
_cell.angle_alpha   90.00
_cell.angle_beta   90.00
_cell.angle_gamma   90.00
#
_symmetry.space_group_name_H-M   'P 1'
#
loop_
_entity.id
_entity.type
_entity.pdbx_description
1 polymer ?
#
loop_
_entity_poly.entity_id
_entity_poly.type
_entity_poly.pdbx_seq_one_letter_code
_entity_poly.pdbx_strand_id
1 'polypeptide(L)'
;MIGDYLGYATTFVGAGLISGAVVHHPLDPDRYTAIALVGAGVFLCATLLNEFVLKRQRPSASKVVAIVLASLALSFGIGMLSGGMQHFEDFPERAAMLIPSGLALSFVAYVLRYDPARWRSIIGPTGLLVLVTAAVAFVGLRGIAADMAAESGGGGHSHGEETTNETETAKTDDGHTEDSHTEDAGTTAPEASPSAENTGTGAGEEEAGHAEDGHAH
;
A
#
# COMPACT_ATOMS: atom_id res chain seq x y z
N MET A 1 1.97 -31.64 -10.33
CA MET A 1 2.30 -31.41 -8.90
C MET A 1 3.29 -30.25 -8.76
N ILE A 2 4.60 -30.44 -9.00
CA ILE A 2 5.59 -29.36 -8.78
C ILE A 2 5.40 -28.17 -9.74
N GLY A 3 5.15 -28.43 -11.04
CA GLY A 3 4.92 -27.38 -12.02
C GLY A 3 3.66 -26.56 -11.72
N ASP A 4 2.57 -27.23 -11.34
CA ASP A 4 1.30 -26.57 -11.01
C ASP A 4 1.48 -25.67 -9.76
N TYR A 5 2.13 -26.19 -8.72
CA TYR A 5 2.46 -25.43 -7.52
C TYR A 5 3.31 -24.20 -7.86
N LEU A 6 4.37 -24.37 -8.66
CA LEU A 6 5.26 -23.26 -9.04
C LEU A 6 4.52 -22.19 -9.84
N GLY A 7 3.63 -22.60 -10.76
CA GLY A 7 2.76 -21.69 -11.51
C GLY A 7 1.82 -20.90 -10.60
N TYR A 8 1.17 -21.56 -9.64
CA TYR A 8 0.32 -20.91 -8.64
C TYR A 8 1.13 -19.94 -7.77
N ALA A 9 2.23 -20.38 -7.18
CA ALA A 9 3.07 -19.56 -6.32
C ALA A 9 3.58 -18.30 -7.05
N THR A 10 4.07 -18.46 -8.28
CA THR A 10 4.57 -17.32 -9.09
C THR A 10 3.46 -16.33 -9.42
N THR A 11 2.24 -16.82 -9.68
CA THR A 11 1.06 -15.97 -9.89
C THR A 11 0.77 -15.12 -8.65
N PHE A 12 0.78 -15.74 -7.46
CA PHE A 12 0.55 -15.02 -6.20
C PHE A 12 1.67 -14.04 -5.85
N VAL A 13 2.93 -14.41 -6.10
CA VAL A 13 4.08 -13.51 -5.90
C VAL A 13 3.96 -12.28 -6.81
N GLY A 14 3.71 -12.48 -8.11
CA GLY A 14 3.51 -11.38 -9.05
C GLY A 14 2.33 -10.47 -8.63
N ALA A 15 1.21 -11.08 -8.23
CA ALA A 15 0.05 -10.34 -7.75
C ALA A 15 0.34 -9.55 -6.47
N GLY A 16 1.07 -10.15 -5.53
CA GLY A 16 1.50 -9.51 -4.28
C GLY A 16 2.42 -8.32 -4.52
N LEU A 17 3.35 -8.42 -5.46
CA LEU A 17 4.25 -7.32 -5.85
C LEU A 17 3.47 -6.15 -6.44
N ILE A 18 2.53 -6.41 -7.36
CA ILE A 18 1.64 -5.37 -7.92
C ILE A 18 0.84 -4.73 -6.79
N SER A 19 0.21 -5.55 -5.94
CA SER A 19 -0.60 -5.09 -4.81
C SER A 19 0.18 -4.18 -3.86
N GLY A 20 1.36 -4.62 -3.42
CA GLY A 20 2.21 -3.85 -2.50
C GLY A 20 2.72 -2.55 -3.12
N ALA A 21 3.05 -2.57 -4.42
CA ALA A 21 3.46 -1.37 -5.14
C ALA A 21 2.37 -0.30 -5.19
N VAL A 22 1.11 -0.68 -5.41
CA VAL A 22 0.01 0.28 -5.52
C VAL A 22 -0.17 1.08 -4.24
N VAL A 23 -0.18 0.41 -3.09
CA VAL A 23 -0.45 1.09 -1.82
C VAL A 23 0.73 1.96 -1.37
N HIS A 24 1.96 1.55 -1.68
CA HIS A 24 3.16 2.32 -1.33
C HIS A 24 3.62 3.29 -2.41
N HIS A 25 2.98 3.31 -3.59
CA HIS A 25 3.35 4.19 -4.71
C HIS A 25 3.58 5.65 -4.31
N PRO A 26 2.77 6.28 -3.43
CA PRO A 26 3.00 7.67 -3.02
C PRO A 26 4.28 7.90 -2.21
N LEU A 27 4.85 6.86 -1.57
CA LEU A 27 6.04 7.00 -0.72
C LEU A 27 7.33 7.14 -1.55
N ASP A 28 7.41 6.40 -2.65
CA ASP A 28 8.55 6.40 -3.58
C ASP A 28 8.05 5.94 -4.97
N PRO A 29 7.48 6.86 -5.77
CA PRO A 29 6.80 6.51 -7.02
C PRO A 29 7.68 5.74 -7.99
N ASP A 30 8.96 6.11 -8.11
CA ASP A 30 9.90 5.47 -9.02
C ASP A 30 10.17 4.02 -8.59
N ARG A 31 10.48 3.81 -7.31
CA ARG A 31 10.73 2.47 -6.76
C ARG A 31 9.50 1.57 -6.88
N TYR A 32 8.33 2.07 -6.49
CA TYR A 32 7.13 1.24 -6.49
C TYR A 32 6.56 1.05 -7.90
N THR A 33 6.78 1.97 -8.83
CA THR A 33 6.53 1.72 -10.26
C THR A 33 7.42 0.60 -10.78
N ALA A 34 8.71 0.60 -10.45
CA ALA A 34 9.62 -0.49 -10.83
C ALA A 34 9.17 -1.83 -10.23
N ILE A 35 8.78 -1.86 -8.94
CA ILE A 35 8.24 -3.07 -8.30
C ILE A 35 6.95 -3.54 -8.99
N ALA A 36 6.05 -2.62 -9.36
CA ALA A 36 4.83 -2.97 -10.09
C ALA A 36 5.14 -3.59 -11.46
N LEU A 37 6.11 -3.04 -12.20
CA LEU A 37 6.55 -3.58 -13.50
C LEU A 37 7.18 -4.96 -13.37
N VAL A 38 8.04 -5.16 -12.37
CA VAL A 38 8.60 -6.48 -12.05
C VAL A 38 7.49 -7.47 -11.68
N GLY A 39 6.56 -7.07 -10.81
CA GLY A 39 5.40 -7.86 -10.44
C GLY A 39 4.54 -8.25 -11.63
N ALA A 40 4.26 -7.32 -12.54
CA ALA A 40 3.53 -7.56 -13.78
C ALA A 40 4.28 -8.53 -14.71
N GLY A 41 5.61 -8.41 -14.82
CA GLY A 41 6.44 -9.35 -15.57
C GLY A 41 6.39 -10.77 -15.00
N VAL A 42 6.56 -10.91 -13.68
CA VAL A 42 6.47 -12.19 -12.96
C VAL A 42 5.07 -12.80 -13.15
N PHE A 43 4.02 -12.00 -13.00
CA PHE A 43 2.63 -12.42 -13.17
C PHE A 43 2.34 -12.89 -14.61
N LEU A 44 2.85 -12.16 -15.60
CA LEU A 44 2.71 -12.51 -17.01
C LEU A 44 3.43 -13.83 -17.31
N CYS A 45 4.69 -13.97 -16.89
CA CYS A 45 5.45 -15.21 -17.04
C CYS A 45 4.73 -16.40 -16.41
N ALA A 46 4.17 -16.24 -15.20
CA ALA A 46 3.38 -17.28 -14.54
C ALA A 46 2.13 -17.66 -15.33
N THR A 47 1.40 -16.66 -15.84
CA THR A 47 0.20 -16.86 -16.65
C THR A 47 0.53 -17.60 -17.94
N LEU A 48 1.60 -17.21 -18.62
CA LEU A 48 2.06 -17.86 -19.85
C LEU A 48 2.50 -19.31 -19.58
N LEU A 49 3.27 -19.55 -18.52
CA LEU A 49 3.72 -20.88 -18.13
C LEU A 49 2.52 -21.80 -17.82
N ASN A 50 1.56 -21.30 -17.05
CA ASN A 50 0.39 -22.08 -16.65
C ASN A 50 -0.53 -22.40 -17.85
N GLU A 51 -0.74 -21.43 -18.74
CA GLU A 51 -1.71 -21.58 -19.84
C GLU A 51 -1.12 -22.35 -21.04
N PHE A 52 0.15 -22.08 -21.41
CA PHE A 52 0.78 -22.68 -22.59
C PHE A 52 1.55 -23.96 -22.30
N VAL A 53 2.28 -24.02 -21.19
CA VAL A 53 3.17 -25.15 -20.89
C VAL A 53 2.44 -26.26 -20.15
N LEU A 54 1.67 -25.90 -19.12
CA LEU A 54 1.00 -26.89 -18.26
C LEU A 54 -0.32 -27.38 -18.86
N LYS A 55 -1.17 -26.49 -19.37
CA LYS A 55 -2.52 -26.88 -19.84
C LYS A 55 -2.60 -27.35 -21.29
N ARG A 56 -1.52 -27.21 -22.09
CA ARG A 56 -1.47 -27.51 -23.54
C ARG A 56 -2.64 -26.93 -24.36
N GLN A 57 -3.37 -25.96 -23.82
CA GLN A 57 -4.38 -25.25 -24.58
C GLN A 57 -3.66 -24.22 -25.46
N ARG A 58 -4.11 -24.07 -26.70
CA ARG A 58 -3.67 -22.97 -27.58
C ARG A 58 -4.77 -21.93 -27.70
N PRO A 59 -5.05 -21.15 -26.63
CA PRO A 59 -5.95 -20.01 -26.74
C PRO A 59 -5.40 -19.03 -27.78
N SER A 60 -6.29 -18.29 -28.45
CA SER A 60 -5.88 -17.21 -29.35
C SER A 60 -5.08 -16.15 -28.57
N ALA A 61 -4.15 -15.48 -29.24
CA ALA A 61 -3.35 -14.40 -28.63
C ALA A 61 -4.25 -13.33 -27.97
N SER A 62 -5.37 -12.99 -28.60
CA SER A 62 -6.36 -12.05 -28.06
C SER A 62 -6.96 -12.51 -26.72
N LYS A 63 -7.24 -13.81 -26.57
CA LYS A 63 -7.79 -14.37 -25.33
C LYS A 63 -6.74 -14.36 -24.21
N VAL A 64 -5.49 -14.61 -24.54
CA VAL A 64 -4.37 -14.53 -23.58
C VAL A 64 -4.17 -13.09 -23.09
N VAL A 65 -4.16 -12.13 -24.01
CA VAL A 65 -4.07 -10.70 -23.65
C VAL A 65 -5.24 -10.30 -22.76
N ALA A 66 -6.47 -10.70 -23.08
CA ALA A 66 -7.64 -10.41 -22.25
C ALA A 66 -7.52 -11.02 -20.85
N ILE A 67 -7.06 -12.27 -20.73
CA ILE A 67 -6.81 -12.94 -19.45
C ILE A 67 -5.77 -12.19 -18.63
N VAL A 68 -4.64 -11.82 -19.24
CA VAL A 68 -3.54 -11.10 -18.59
C VAL A 68 -4.03 -9.74 -18.08
N LEU A 69 -4.68 -8.95 -18.93
CA LEU A 69 -5.17 -7.63 -18.55
C LEU A 69 -6.20 -7.71 -17.43
N ALA A 70 -7.16 -8.64 -17.52
CA ALA A 70 -8.17 -8.83 -16.48
C ALA A 70 -7.52 -9.31 -15.17
N SER A 71 -6.52 -10.18 -15.23
CA SER A 71 -5.80 -10.63 -14.04
C SER A 71 -4.93 -9.53 -13.39
N LEU A 72 -4.24 -8.72 -14.19
CA LEU A 72 -3.48 -7.57 -13.67
C LEU A 72 -4.42 -6.56 -13.02
N ALA A 73 -5.53 -6.21 -13.68
CA ALA A 73 -6.56 -5.33 -13.12
C ALA A 73 -7.16 -5.88 -11.84
N LEU A 74 -7.40 -7.20 -11.77
CA LEU A 74 -7.91 -7.87 -10.58
C LEU A 74 -6.91 -7.79 -9.42
N SER A 75 -5.63 -8.06 -9.69
CA SER A 75 -4.57 -7.94 -8.70
C SER A 75 -4.42 -6.52 -8.19
N PHE A 76 -4.49 -5.53 -9.08
CA PHE A 76 -4.44 -4.11 -8.74
C PHE A 76 -5.65 -3.72 -7.88
N GLY A 77 -6.86 -4.13 -8.27
CA GLY A 77 -8.10 -3.90 -7.52
C GLY A 77 -8.05 -4.50 -6.11
N ILE A 78 -7.62 -5.76 -5.99
CA ILE A 78 -7.46 -6.42 -4.69
C ILE A 78 -6.40 -5.69 -3.85
N GLY A 79 -5.29 -5.24 -4.45
CA GLY A 79 -4.26 -4.52 -3.73
C GLY A 79 -4.65 -3.13 -3.25
N MET A 80 -5.45 -2.39 -4.02
CA MET A 80 -6.07 -1.14 -3.56
C MET A 80 -7.00 -1.40 -2.37
N LEU A 81 -7.83 -2.44 -2.46
CA LEU A 81 -8.76 -2.81 -1.40
C LEU A 81 -8.03 -3.25 -0.12
N SER A 82 -7.13 -4.23 -0.21
CA SER A 82 -6.41 -4.77 0.94
C SER A 82 -5.42 -3.76 1.52
N GLY A 83 -4.62 -3.10 0.69
CA GLY A 83 -3.67 -2.08 1.12
C GLY A 83 -4.37 -0.86 1.70
N GLY A 84 -5.49 -0.43 1.11
CA GLY A 84 -6.32 0.63 1.67
C GLY A 84 -6.84 0.29 3.06
N MET A 85 -7.31 -0.94 3.29
CA MET A 85 -7.74 -1.38 4.63
C MET A 85 -6.58 -1.44 5.63
N GLN A 86 -5.42 -1.94 5.22
CA GLN A 86 -4.24 -2.11 6.09
C GLN A 86 -3.64 -0.77 6.54
N HIS A 87 -3.62 0.22 5.65
CA HIS A 87 -3.05 1.53 5.91
C HIS A 87 -4.11 2.61 6.09
N PHE A 88 -5.32 2.22 6.53
CA PHE A 88 -6.40 3.18 6.73
C PHE A 88 -6.03 4.18 7.82
N GLU A 89 -5.53 3.71 8.96
CA GLU A 89 -5.14 4.58 10.08
C GLU A 89 -3.95 5.48 9.73
N ASP A 90 -3.02 4.98 8.94
CA ASP A 90 -1.85 5.75 8.49
C ASP A 90 -2.23 6.87 7.51
N PHE A 91 -3.17 6.59 6.59
CA PHE A 91 -3.52 7.49 5.48
C PHE A 91 -5.03 7.45 5.16
N PRO A 92 -5.89 7.95 6.06
CA PRO A 92 -7.33 7.71 6.02
C PRO A 92 -8.00 8.32 4.78
N GLU A 93 -7.62 9.54 4.36
CA GLU A 93 -8.17 10.14 3.15
C GLU A 93 -7.88 9.33 1.88
N ARG A 94 -6.66 8.79 1.78
CA ARG A 94 -6.23 8.00 0.63
C ARG A 94 -6.93 6.64 0.65
N ALA A 95 -6.96 5.99 1.80
CA ALA A 95 -7.59 4.70 1.98
C ALA A 95 -9.11 4.77 1.70
N ALA A 96 -9.78 5.86 2.09
CA ALA A 96 -11.18 6.11 1.77
C ALA A 96 -11.45 6.17 0.26
N MET A 97 -10.47 6.52 -0.58
CA MET A 97 -10.57 6.43 -2.04
C MET A 97 -10.19 5.04 -2.57
N LEU A 98 -9.12 4.43 -2.04
CA LEU A 98 -8.56 3.17 -2.52
C LEU A 98 -9.47 1.97 -2.25
N ILE A 99 -10.10 1.88 -1.07
CA ILE A 99 -10.99 0.78 -0.71
C ILE A 99 -12.17 0.63 -1.69
N PRO A 100 -13.01 1.67 -1.90
CA PRO A 100 -14.16 1.54 -2.79
C PRO A 100 -13.77 1.40 -4.26
N SER A 101 -12.71 2.08 -4.71
CA SER A 101 -12.20 1.92 -6.08
C SER A 101 -11.61 0.53 -6.32
N GLY A 102 -10.90 -0.03 -5.33
CA GLY A 102 -10.41 -1.41 -5.30
C GLY A 102 -11.53 -2.43 -5.40
N LEU A 103 -12.60 -2.26 -4.62
CA LEU A 103 -13.79 -3.12 -4.70
C LEU A 103 -14.42 -3.09 -6.10
N ALA A 104 -14.65 -1.90 -6.67
CA ALA A 104 -15.26 -1.78 -7.99
C ALA A 104 -14.37 -2.37 -9.09
N LEU A 105 -13.07 -2.03 -9.11
CA LEU A 105 -12.14 -2.53 -10.13
C LEU A 105 -11.97 -4.04 -10.03
N SER A 106 -11.80 -4.59 -8.83
CA SER A 106 -11.64 -6.04 -8.64
C SER A 106 -12.88 -6.81 -9.10
N PHE A 107 -14.09 -6.30 -8.85
CA PHE A 107 -15.32 -6.92 -9.36
C PHE A 107 -15.39 -6.93 -10.89
N VAL A 108 -15.14 -5.79 -11.54
CA VAL A 108 -15.12 -5.70 -13.01
C VAL A 108 -14.10 -6.66 -13.59
N ALA A 109 -12.88 -6.64 -13.05
CA ALA A 109 -11.80 -7.50 -13.48
C ALA A 109 -12.10 -8.99 -13.26
N TYR A 110 -12.73 -9.34 -12.14
CA TYR A 110 -13.18 -10.70 -11.84
C TYR A 110 -14.15 -11.22 -12.89
N VAL A 111 -15.20 -10.44 -13.22
CA VAL A 111 -16.18 -10.84 -14.24
C VAL A 111 -15.49 -11.03 -15.59
N LEU A 112 -14.63 -10.11 -16.01
CA LEU A 112 -13.90 -10.23 -17.27
C LEU A 112 -12.95 -11.44 -17.29
N ARG A 113 -12.35 -11.79 -16.14
CA ARG A 113 -11.34 -12.86 -16.03
C ARG A 113 -11.94 -14.25 -15.99
N TYR A 114 -13.02 -14.44 -15.23
CA TYR A 114 -13.57 -15.76 -14.91
C TYR A 114 -14.93 -16.01 -15.56
N ASP A 115 -15.62 -14.94 -15.99
CA ASP A 115 -16.99 -15.03 -16.45
C ASP A 115 -17.33 -14.07 -17.61
N PRO A 116 -16.53 -14.08 -18.70
CA PRO A 116 -16.67 -13.09 -19.77
C PRO A 116 -18.03 -13.14 -20.47
N ALA A 117 -18.70 -14.29 -20.46
CA ALA A 117 -20.06 -14.44 -21.01
C ALA A 117 -21.10 -13.63 -20.21
N ARG A 118 -20.86 -13.40 -18.91
CA ARG A 118 -21.73 -12.63 -18.02
C ARG A 118 -21.25 -11.19 -17.84
N TRP A 119 -20.57 -10.60 -18.82
CA TRP A 119 -20.15 -9.18 -18.76
C TRP A 119 -21.29 -8.21 -18.45
N ARG A 120 -22.53 -8.53 -18.87
CA ARG A 120 -23.74 -7.75 -18.56
C ARG A 120 -24.06 -7.68 -17.06
N SER A 121 -23.51 -8.59 -16.24
CA SER A 121 -23.63 -8.52 -14.78
C SER A 121 -22.92 -7.29 -14.18
N ILE A 122 -21.93 -6.72 -14.89
CA ILE A 122 -21.25 -5.48 -14.51
C ILE A 122 -22.22 -4.29 -14.49
N ILE A 123 -23.19 -4.27 -15.41
CA ILE A 123 -24.22 -3.22 -15.51
C ILE A 123 -25.60 -3.69 -14.98
N GLY A 124 -25.67 -4.91 -14.47
CA GLY A 124 -26.89 -5.52 -13.94
C GLY A 124 -27.08 -5.28 -12.44
N PRO A 125 -28.04 -5.99 -11.82
CA PRO A 125 -28.31 -5.87 -10.38
C PRO A 125 -27.08 -6.14 -9.51
N THR A 126 -26.22 -7.10 -9.89
CA THR A 126 -24.99 -7.41 -9.15
C THR A 126 -24.00 -6.24 -9.21
N GLY A 127 -23.77 -5.68 -10.40
CA GLY A 127 -22.90 -4.50 -10.54
C GLY A 127 -23.46 -3.28 -9.83
N LEU A 128 -24.77 -3.07 -9.86
CA LEU A 128 -25.43 -2.01 -9.08
C LEU A 128 -25.22 -2.22 -7.56
N LEU A 129 -25.34 -3.45 -7.07
CA LEU A 129 -25.10 -3.77 -5.67
C LEU A 129 -23.65 -3.46 -5.27
N VAL A 130 -22.67 -3.84 -6.09
CA VAL A 130 -21.25 -3.52 -5.85
C VAL A 130 -21.03 -2.02 -5.88
N LEU A 131 -21.64 -1.30 -6.82
CA LEU A 131 -21.53 0.16 -6.92
C LEU A 131 -22.13 0.86 -5.70
N VAL A 132 -23.31 0.45 -5.25
CA VAL A 132 -23.95 0.97 -4.04
C VAL A 132 -23.07 0.68 -2.82
N THR A 133 -22.54 -0.53 -2.71
CA THR A 133 -21.63 -0.91 -1.62
C THR A 133 -20.38 -0.03 -1.63
N ALA A 134 -19.77 0.20 -2.79
CA ALA A 134 -18.62 1.09 -2.95
C ALA A 134 -18.96 2.54 -2.61
N ALA A 135 -20.15 3.03 -2.97
CA ALA A 135 -20.60 4.38 -2.64
C ALA A 135 -20.84 4.56 -1.14
N VAL A 136 -21.49 3.59 -0.49
CA VAL A 136 -21.69 3.58 0.97
C VAL A 136 -20.35 3.52 1.69
N ALA A 137 -19.44 2.64 1.27
CA ALA A 137 -18.09 2.56 1.81
C ALA A 137 -17.34 3.89 1.64
N PHE A 138 -17.43 4.50 0.46
CA PHE A 138 -16.80 5.79 0.18
C PHE A 138 -17.27 6.89 1.15
N VAL A 139 -18.59 7.05 1.30
CA VAL A 139 -19.17 8.05 2.20
C VAL A 139 -18.81 7.77 3.66
N GLY A 140 -18.95 6.52 4.11
CA GLY A 140 -18.65 6.13 5.49
C GLY A 140 -17.18 6.33 5.85
N LEU A 141 -16.27 5.87 4.98
CA LEU A 141 -14.83 6.00 5.19
C LEU A 141 -14.37 7.47 5.10
N ARG A 142 -14.97 8.29 4.24
CA ARG A 142 -14.72 9.74 4.21
C ARG A 142 -15.14 10.43 5.50
N GLY A 143 -16.27 10.03 6.08
CA GLY A 143 -16.72 10.53 7.38
C GLY A 143 -15.71 10.21 8.48
N ILE A 144 -15.32 8.94 8.59
CA ILE A 144 -14.31 8.50 9.57
C ILE A 144 -12.98 9.24 9.36
N ALA A 145 -12.53 9.37 8.11
CA ALA A 145 -11.29 10.07 7.79
C ALA A 145 -11.34 11.56 8.21
N ALA A 146 -12.48 12.22 8.04
CA ALA A 146 -12.67 13.61 8.46
C ALA A 146 -12.67 13.75 9.99
N ASP A 147 -13.30 12.83 10.71
CA ASP A 147 -13.31 12.82 12.17
C ASP A 147 -11.90 12.61 12.73
N MET A 148 -11.13 11.67 12.17
CA MET A 148 -9.71 11.45 12.55
C MET A 148 -8.84 12.68 12.30
N ALA A 149 -9.10 13.42 11.22
CA ALA A 149 -8.41 14.69 10.94
C ALA A 149 -8.78 15.78 11.95
N ALA A 150 -10.05 15.85 12.37
CA ALA A 150 -10.52 16.81 13.37
C ALA A 150 -9.93 16.55 14.76
N GLU A 151 -9.83 15.28 15.18
CA GLU A 151 -9.18 14.90 16.44
C GLU A 151 -7.69 15.26 16.46
N SER A 152 -7.02 15.09 15.31
CA SER A 152 -5.61 15.45 15.15
C SER A 152 -5.37 16.97 15.11
N GLY A 153 -6.38 17.76 14.69
CA GLY A 153 -6.32 19.22 14.58
C GLY A 153 -6.88 20.00 15.79
N GLY A 154 -7.55 19.34 16.73
CA GLY A 154 -8.29 19.98 17.82
C GLY A 154 -7.48 20.49 19.03
N GLY A 155 -6.17 20.32 19.05
CA GLY A 155 -5.30 20.64 20.21
C GLY A 155 -4.59 22.00 20.18
N GLY A 156 -4.90 22.89 19.24
CA GLY A 156 -4.06 24.08 18.95
C GLY A 156 -4.79 25.42 18.96
N HIS A 157 -5.36 25.86 20.09
CA HIS A 157 -5.71 27.27 20.30
C HIS A 157 -5.21 27.75 21.67
N SER A 158 -3.93 28.10 21.73
CA SER A 158 -3.37 28.98 22.75
C SER A 158 -3.19 30.35 22.10
N HIS A 159 -4.03 31.31 22.46
CA HIS A 159 -3.64 32.72 22.55
C HIS A 159 -4.59 33.37 23.55
N GLY A 160 -4.06 33.64 24.74
CA GLY A 160 -4.67 34.56 25.68
C GLY A 160 -4.62 35.96 25.06
N GLU A 161 -5.79 36.54 24.88
CA GLU A 161 -5.94 37.98 24.70
C GLU A 161 -6.53 38.51 26.01
N GLU A 162 -5.65 38.84 26.95
CA GLU A 162 -6.01 39.77 28.03
C GLU A 162 -6.25 41.13 27.40
N THR A 163 -7.51 41.45 27.16
CA THR A 163 -7.94 42.82 26.94
C THR A 163 -7.81 43.58 28.27
N THR A 164 -6.64 44.16 28.54
CA THR A 164 -6.50 45.23 29.52
C THR A 164 -6.12 46.51 28.79
N ASN A 165 -7.14 47.30 28.47
CA ASN A 165 -6.99 48.69 28.07
C ASN A 165 -8.02 49.51 28.85
N GLU A 166 -7.53 50.25 29.84
CA GLU A 166 -8.06 51.45 30.50
C GLU A 166 -7.24 51.61 31.81
N THR A 167 -6.67 52.72 32.28
CA THR A 167 -6.40 54.10 31.86
C THR A 167 -5.46 54.68 32.94
N GLU A 168 -4.72 55.75 32.61
CA GLU A 168 -4.23 56.81 33.52
C GLU A 168 -2.75 56.82 34.02
N THR A 169 -1.95 57.62 33.29
CA THR A 169 -1.16 58.79 33.77
C THR A 169 -0.06 58.61 34.83
N ALA A 170 1.20 58.84 34.43
CA ALA A 170 2.03 60.01 34.83
C ALA A 170 3.53 59.80 34.53
N LYS A 171 4.16 60.83 33.90
CA LYS A 171 5.49 61.44 34.19
C LYS A 171 6.65 60.50 34.63
N THR A 172 7.80 60.41 33.96
CA THR A 172 8.93 61.37 33.80
C THR A 172 10.03 60.62 33.03
N ASP A 173 10.65 61.21 32.00
CA ASP A 173 12.00 61.80 32.01
C ASP A 173 13.15 60.79 31.80
N ASP A 174 14.17 61.24 31.05
CA ASP A 174 15.43 60.58 30.66
C ASP A 174 15.32 59.38 29.67
N GLY A 175 15.93 59.35 28.49
CA GLY A 175 17.24 59.88 28.11
C GLY A 175 18.21 58.71 27.92
N HIS A 176 18.37 58.20 26.69
CA HIS A 176 19.65 57.78 26.09
C HIS A 176 19.47 57.03 24.76
N THR A 177 20.29 57.48 23.81
CA THR A 177 20.58 56.98 22.47
C THR A 177 21.68 55.91 22.46
N GLU A 178 21.81 55.21 21.32
CA GLU A 178 22.98 54.43 20.84
C GLU A 178 23.17 53.04 21.50
N ASP A 179 23.68 51.99 20.86
CA ASP A 179 24.10 51.75 19.48
C ASP A 179 24.16 50.24 19.25
N SER A 180 24.34 49.88 17.97
CA SER A 180 24.82 48.62 17.39
C SER A 180 25.58 47.63 18.30
N HIS A 181 25.44 46.32 18.04
CA HIS A 181 26.57 45.47 17.64
C HIS A 181 26.14 44.14 16.99
N THR A 182 26.94 43.80 15.98
CA THR A 182 26.93 42.73 15.00
C THR A 182 27.58 41.42 15.49
N GLU A 183 27.25 40.34 14.78
CA GLU A 183 28.07 39.15 14.45
C GLU A 183 28.47 38.16 15.55
N ASP A 184 28.20 36.86 15.35
CA ASP A 184 29.26 35.92 14.93
C ASP A 184 28.68 34.58 14.43
N ALA A 185 29.33 34.05 13.40
CA ALA A 185 29.08 32.75 12.79
C ALA A 185 30.00 31.68 13.42
N GLY A 186 29.53 30.44 13.53
CA GLY A 186 30.36 29.38 14.11
C GLY A 186 29.87 27.97 13.80
N THR A 187 30.14 27.51 12.59
CA THR A 187 30.20 26.09 12.21
C THR A 187 31.22 25.33 13.06
N THR A 188 30.89 24.12 13.52
CA THR A 188 31.73 22.90 13.35
C THR A 188 31.08 21.66 13.98
N ALA A 189 30.95 20.61 13.16
CA ALA A 189 30.91 19.21 13.59
C ALA A 189 32.30 18.60 13.39
N PRO A 190 32.70 17.65 14.23
CA PRO A 190 33.29 16.37 13.77
C PRO A 190 32.83 15.21 14.72
N GLU A 191 33.06 13.92 14.55
CA GLU A 191 33.71 13.03 13.58
C GLU A 191 33.25 11.60 13.93
N ALA A 192 33.37 10.69 12.97
CA ALA A 192 33.15 9.26 13.14
C ALA A 192 34.37 8.55 13.73
N SER A 193 34.16 7.42 14.42
CA SER A 193 35.09 6.27 14.38
C SER A 193 34.50 4.96 14.92
N PRO A 194 35.05 3.79 14.53
CA PRO A 194 34.36 2.51 14.37
C PRO A 194 34.75 1.45 15.43
N SER A 195 34.13 0.25 15.42
CA SER A 195 34.81 -1.05 15.59
C SER A 195 33.89 -2.29 15.65
N ALA A 196 34.39 -3.36 15.02
CA ALA A 196 34.26 -4.81 15.31
C ALA A 196 32.88 -5.47 15.12
N GLU A 197 32.66 -6.36 14.13
CA GLU A 197 33.26 -7.69 13.88
C GLU A 197 33.02 -8.68 15.03
N ASN A 198 32.07 -9.60 14.83
CA ASN A 198 32.08 -10.89 15.51
C ASN A 198 31.55 -11.99 14.57
N THR A 199 32.48 -12.78 14.08
CA THR A 199 32.30 -14.04 13.35
C THR A 199 31.95 -15.18 14.32
N GLY A 200 30.97 -16.00 13.98
CA GLY A 200 30.64 -17.23 14.70
C GLY A 200 30.09 -18.29 13.76
N THR A 201 30.98 -18.98 13.05
CA THR A 201 30.71 -20.18 12.27
C THR A 201 30.85 -21.41 13.17
N GLY A 202 29.86 -22.30 13.18
CA GLY A 202 29.94 -23.62 13.80
C GLY A 202 29.12 -24.61 12.99
N ALA A 203 29.81 -25.58 12.37
CA ALA A 203 29.26 -26.70 11.60
C ALA A 203 29.61 -28.03 12.30
N GLY A 204 28.81 -29.08 12.04
CA GLY A 204 29.04 -30.49 12.41
C GLY A 204 27.73 -31.17 12.84
N GLU A 205 27.03 -31.89 11.95
CA GLU A 205 27.12 -33.35 11.66
C GLU A 205 26.32 -34.20 12.67
N GLU A 206 25.14 -34.72 12.27
CA GLU A 206 24.86 -36.11 11.82
C GLU A 206 24.67 -37.12 12.97
N GLU A 207 23.46 -37.70 13.11
CA GLU A 207 23.28 -39.16 13.14
C GLU A 207 21.80 -39.62 13.02
N ALA A 208 21.68 -40.81 12.40
CA ALA A 208 20.56 -41.73 12.15
C ALA A 208 19.36 -41.72 13.14
N GLY A 209 18.11 -42.04 12.78
CA GLY A 209 17.62 -43.07 11.87
C GLY A 209 16.98 -44.20 12.69
N HIS A 210 15.64 -44.39 12.61
CA HIS A 210 14.97 -45.66 12.89
C HIS A 210 13.58 -45.70 12.22
N ALA A 211 13.31 -46.85 11.61
CA ALA A 211 12.12 -47.23 10.85
C ALA A 211 11.06 -47.91 11.73
N GLU A 212 10.01 -48.41 11.07
CA GLU A 212 8.92 -49.32 11.51
C GLU A 212 7.69 -48.65 12.15
N ASP A 213 6.45 -49.10 11.96
CA ASP A 213 5.80 -49.93 10.94
C ASP A 213 4.28 -49.70 11.11
N GLY A 214 3.45 -50.18 10.19
CA GLY A 214 2.03 -49.82 10.06
C GLY A 214 1.06 -50.21 11.18
N HIS A 215 -0.21 -49.78 11.03
CA HIS A 215 -1.39 -50.65 10.94
C HIS A 215 -2.67 -49.84 10.70
N ALA A 216 -3.58 -50.48 9.98
CA ALA A 216 -4.89 -50.03 9.54
C ALA A 216 -5.87 -49.77 10.70
N HIS A 217 -6.85 -48.89 10.48
CA HIS A 217 -8.30 -49.18 10.45
C HIS A 217 -9.06 -47.99 9.86
#